data_AF-A0A381IDX8-F1
#
_entry.id   AF-A0A381IDX8-F1
#
_cell.length_a   1.000
_cell.length_b   1.000
_cell.length_c   1.000
_cell.angle_alpha   90.00
_cell.angle_beta   90.00
_cell.angle_gamma   90.00
#
_symmetry.space_group_name_H-M   'P 1'
#
loop_
_entity.id
_entity.type
_entity.pdbx_description
1 polymer ?
#
loop_
_entity_poly.entity_id
_entity_poly.type
_entity_poly.pdbx_seq_one_letter_code
_entity_poly.pdbx_strand_id
1 'polypeptide(L)' 'MPPHLGEELWTMIGKEGSVFDIDWPKYDEKALVKDEIEVVVQVNGKVRGKLTVNSNISKDEMEKVALEE' A
#
# COMPACT_ATOMS: atom_id res chain seq x y z
N MET A 1 -7.76 -4.70 -21.93
CA MET A 1 -8.40 -5.55 -20.90
C MET A 1 -9.57 -6.30 -21.52
N PRO A 2 -9.91 -7.51 -21.06
CA PRO A 2 -11.03 -8.31 -21.56
C PRO A 2 -12.38 -7.86 -20.94
N PRO A 3 -13.20 -7.05 -21.65
CA PRO A 3 -14.44 -6.49 -21.09
C PRO A 3 -15.44 -7.58 -20.67
N HIS A 4 -15.62 -8.61 -21.51
CA HIS A 4 -16.54 -9.71 -21.23
C HIS A 4 -16.21 -10.43 -19.92
N LEU A 5 -14.92 -10.60 -19.59
CA LEU A 5 -14.51 -11.23 -18.34
C LEU A 5 -14.91 -10.38 -17.11
N GLY A 6 -14.82 -9.05 -17.21
CA GLY A 6 -15.24 -8.15 -16.15
C GLY A 6 -16.74 -8.24 -15.86
N GLU A 7 -17.56 -8.28 -16.93
CA GLU A 7 -19.02 -8.39 -16.83
C GLU A 7 -19.46 -9.72 -16.19
N GLU A 8 -18.85 -10.84 -16.60
CA GLU A 8 -19.12 -12.15 -16.02
C GLU A 8 -18.73 -12.18 -14.54
N LEU A 9 -17.56 -11.65 -14.17
CA LEU A 9 -17.11 -11.60 -12.77
C LEU A 9 -18.01 -10.70 -11.92
N TRP A 10 -18.46 -9.57 -12.46
CA TRP A 10 -19.38 -8.66 -11.79
C TRP A 10 -20.70 -9.35 -11.40
N THR A 11 -21.26 -10.12 -12.35
CA THR A 11 -22.45 -10.94 -12.10
C THR A 11 -22.16 -12.04 -11.08
N MET A 12 -21.01 -12.73 -11.18
CA MET A 12 -20.63 -13.81 -10.27
C MET A 12 -20.47 -13.35 -8.81
N ILE A 13 -20.04 -12.12 -8.56
CA ILE A 13 -19.95 -11.55 -7.20
C ILE A 13 -21.31 -11.01 -6.70
N GLY A 14 -22.41 -11.28 -7.41
CA GLY A 14 -23.77 -10.94 -7.02
C GLY A 14 -24.14 -9.48 -7.21
N LYS A 15 -23.45 -8.76 -8.10
CA LYS A 15 -23.81 -7.39 -8.45
C LYS A 15 -24.89 -7.37 -9.52
N GLU A 16 -25.71 -6.34 -9.47
CA GLU A 16 -26.80 -6.09 -10.43
C GLU A 16 -26.37 -5.03 -11.46
N GLY A 17 -26.97 -5.08 -12.64
CA GLY A 17 -26.63 -4.19 -13.75
C GLY A 17 -25.26 -4.51 -14.38
N SER A 18 -24.86 -3.70 -15.35
CA SER A 18 -23.58 -3.86 -16.03
C SER A 18 -22.45 -3.15 -15.31
N VAL A 19 -21.26 -3.76 -15.28
CA VAL A 19 -20.06 -3.12 -14.73
C VAL A 19 -19.61 -1.91 -15.56
N PHE A 20 -20.10 -1.78 -16.79
CA PHE A 20 -19.80 -0.65 -17.67
C PHE A 20 -20.62 0.60 -17.37
N ASP A 21 -21.73 0.46 -16.64
CA ASP A 21 -22.64 1.56 -16.31
C ASP A 21 -22.33 2.22 -14.95
N ILE A 22 -21.38 1.66 -14.19
CA ILE A 22 -21.00 2.16 -12.87
C ILE A 22 -19.87 3.19 -12.95
N ASP A 23 -19.89 4.14 -12.02
CA ASP A 23 -18.77 5.06 -11.82
C ASP A 23 -17.49 4.30 -11.42
N TRP A 24 -16.35 4.85 -11.82
CA TRP A 24 -15.06 4.32 -11.41
C TRP A 24 -14.91 4.38 -9.87
N PRO A 25 -14.42 3.31 -9.22
CA PRO A 25 -14.24 3.30 -7.77
C PRO A 25 -13.38 4.46 -7.29
N LYS A 26 -13.86 5.17 -6.26
CA LYS A 26 -13.06 6.15 -5.53
C LYS A 26 -12.21 5.43 -4.48
N TYR A 27 -11.02 5.94 -4.21
CA TYR A 27 -10.20 5.40 -3.13
C TYR A 27 -10.84 5.74 -1.77
N ASP A 28 -10.62 4.86 -0.79
CA ASP A 28 -10.93 5.12 0.62
C ASP A 28 -9.63 5.52 1.33
N GLU A 29 -9.58 6.74 1.87
CA GLU A 29 -8.41 7.25 2.61
C GLU A 29 -8.00 6.32 3.76
N LYS A 30 -8.96 5.64 4.40
CA LYS A 30 -8.68 4.70 5.49
C LYS A 30 -7.94 3.47 5.01
N ALA A 31 -8.20 3.02 3.78
CA ALA A 31 -7.51 1.89 3.15
C ALA A 31 -6.08 2.24 2.71
N LEU A 32 -5.70 3.52 2.73
CA LEU A 32 -4.35 3.99 2.40
C LEU A 32 -3.41 4.00 3.61
N VAL A 33 -3.94 3.89 4.83
CA VAL A 33 -3.15 3.88 6.06
C VAL A 33 -2.37 2.57 6.17
N LYS A 34 -1.05 2.66 6.36
CA LYS A 34 -0.17 1.52 6.60
C LYS A 34 0.41 1.58 8.00
N ASP A 35 0.42 0.44 8.68
CA ASP A 35 1.03 0.30 10.00
C ASP A 35 2.57 0.29 9.93
N GLU A 36 3.12 -0.06 8.77
CA GLU A 36 4.56 -0.15 8.53
C GLU A 36 4.98 0.61 7.26
N ILE A 37 6.16 1.20 7.32
CA ILE A 37 6.80 1.92 6.22
C ILE A 37 8.22 1.40 5.98
N GLU A 38 8.65 1.39 4.72
CA GLU A 38 10.03 1.11 4.36
C GLU A 38 10.86 2.40 4.43
N VAL A 39 11.92 2.39 5.23
CA VAL A 39 12.86 3.50 5.42
C VAL A 39 14.23 3.09 4.90
N VAL A 40 14.86 3.98 4.13
CA VAL A 40 16.19 3.76 3.57
C VAL A 40 17.25 4.33 4.50
N VAL A 41 18.19 3.51 4.95
CA VAL A 41 19.30 3.94 5.79
C VAL A 41 20.48 4.37 4.92
N GLN A 42 20.99 5.57 5.16
CA GLN A 42 22.14 6.11 4.44
C GLN A 42 23.25 6.53 5.40
N VAL A 43 24.49 6.23 5.05
CA VAL A 43 25.70 6.67 5.77
C VAL A 43 26.63 7.38 4.79
N ASN A 44 26.95 8.65 5.07
CA ASN A 44 27.73 9.51 4.18
C ASN A 44 27.18 9.55 2.73
N GLY A 45 25.84 9.63 2.59
CA GLY A 45 25.16 9.71 1.30
C GLY A 45 25.10 8.40 0.50
N LYS A 46 25.59 7.28 1.06
CA LYS A 46 25.49 5.95 0.45
C LYS A 46 24.45 5.11 1.17
N VAL A 47 23.55 4.47 0.42
CA VAL A 47 22.56 3.52 0.95
C VAL A 47 23.28 2.33 1.57
N ARG A 48 22.91 2.00 2.80
CA ARG A 48 23.45 0.85 3.55
C ARG A 48 22.43 -0.27 3.73
N GLY A 49 21.16 0.09 3.82
CA GLY A 49 20.09 -0.89 3.98
C GLY A 49 18.71 -0.28 3.83
N LYS A 50 17.71 -1.13 3.99
CA LYS A 50 16.29 -0.79 4.01
C LYS A 50 15.66 -1.48 5.20
N LEU A 51 14.88 -0.74 5.97
CA LEU A 51 14.22 -1.21 7.18
C LEU A 51 12.73 -1.05 7.01
N THR A 52 11.97 -2.04 7.46
CA THR A 52 10.51 -1.90 7.60
C THR A 52 10.23 -1.61 9.06
N VAL A 53 9.64 -0.45 9.35
CA VAL A 53 9.39 0.02 10.72
C VAL A 53 7.96 0.50 10.87
N ASN A 54 7.46 0.53 12.10
CA ASN A 54 6.13 1.07 12.38
C ASN A 54 6.02 2.53 11.89
N SER A 55 4.90 2.89 11.28
CA SER A 55 4.66 4.24 10.73
C SER A 55 4.66 5.34 11.80
N ASN A 56 4.47 4.98 13.07
CA ASN A 56 4.49 5.89 14.23
C ASN A 56 5.76 5.74 15.10
N ILE A 57 6.80 5.03 14.62
CA ILE A 57 8.04 4.86 15.38
C ILE A 57 8.65 6.23 15.73
N SER A 58 9.11 6.37 16.96
CA SER A 58 9.80 7.60 17.37
C SER A 58 11.16 7.71 16.69
N LYS A 59 11.68 8.93 16.57
CA LYS A 59 13.01 9.16 15.98
C LYS A 59 14.11 8.41 16.73
N ASP A 60 14.08 8.43 18.06
CA ASP A 60 15.09 7.78 18.90
C ASP A 60 15.08 6.26 18.76
N GLU A 61 13.89 5.66 18.61
CA GLU A 61 13.76 4.22 18.33
C GLU A 61 14.19 3.88 16.90
N MET A 62 13.85 4.71 15.92
CA MET A 62 14.29 4.54 14.53
C MET A 62 15.82 4.57 14.42
N GLU A 63 16.49 5.49 15.11
CA GLU A 63 17.96 5.57 15.13
C GLU A 63 18.59 4.32 15.75
N LYS A 64 18.01 3.77 16.82
CA LYS A 64 18.49 2.51 17.42
C LYS A 64 18.35 1.34 16.46
N VAL A 65 17.18 1.15 15.89
CA VAL A 65 16.93 0.06 14.92
C VAL A 65 17.85 0.18 13.71
N ALA A 66 18.15 1.40 13.26
CA ALA A 66 19.05 1.65 12.14
C ALA A 66 20.55 1.48 12.46
N LEU A 67 20.95 1.48 13.72
CA LEU A 67 22.32 1.22 14.16
C LEU A 67 22.56 -0.26 14.52
N GLU A 68 21.51 -1.00 14.85
CA GLU A 68 21.55 -2.44 15.16
C GLU A 68 21.59 -3.32 13.89
N GLU A 69 21.18 -2.78 12.74
CA GLU A 69 21.35 -3.37 11.39
C GLU A 69 22.68 -2.97 10.72
#